data_AF-A0A341EMR4-F1
#
_entry.id   AF-A0A341EMR4-F1
#
_cell.length_a   1.000
_cell.length_b   1.000
_cell.length_c   1.000
_cell.angle_alpha   90.00
_cell.angle_beta   90.00
_cell.angle_gamma   90.00
#
_symmetry.space_group_name_H-M   'P 1'
#
loop_
_entity.id
_entity.type
_entity.pdbx_description
1 polymer ?
#
loop_
_entity_poly.entity_id
_entity_poly.type
_entity_poly.pdbx_seq_one_letter_code
_entity_poly.pdbx_strand_id
1 'polypeptide(L)'
;MDLTVPVYGSVVEWSPTGQEDWTRIPKAKNVVIPEVTKDFRDVTTLDSPGGFREWAKGLKDGGELTLETIYSAAGYETAAEMEALPNGAFFRVTLPAQTGQLAGDQFAWKGHVTPTIPSETVDGDIMLNLGIRTTGDVAWTKGEVAP
;
A
#
# COMPACT_ATOMS: atom_id res chain seq x y z
N MET A 1 3.19 27.67 -4.34
CA MET A 1 4.19 26.88 -5.09
C MET A 1 4.03 25.46 -4.59
N ASP A 2 3.44 24.59 -5.42
CA ASP A 2 3.31 23.17 -5.09
C ASP A 2 4.71 22.56 -5.05
N LEU A 3 5.27 22.43 -3.84
CA LEU A 3 6.51 21.72 -3.63
C LEU A 3 6.22 20.22 -3.69
N THR A 4 6.69 19.60 -4.77
CA THR A 4 6.74 18.15 -4.98
C THR A 4 7.32 17.46 -3.75
N VAL A 5 6.60 16.51 -3.16
CA VAL A 5 7.11 15.65 -2.09
C VAL A 5 8.10 14.66 -2.70
N PRO A 6 9.39 14.69 -2.34
CA PRO A 6 10.32 13.68 -2.82
C PRO A 6 9.96 12.32 -2.22
N VAL A 7 10.00 11.26 -3.03
CA VAL A 7 9.84 9.87 -2.55
C VAL A 7 10.94 9.51 -1.53
N TYR A 8 12.12 10.13 -1.68
CA TYR A 8 13.27 9.97 -0.81
C TYR A 8 12.95 10.43 0.63
N GLY A 9 13.00 9.50 1.58
CA GLY A 9 12.67 9.72 2.99
C GLY A 9 11.35 9.06 3.44
N SER A 10 10.57 8.52 2.52
CA SER A 10 9.36 7.75 2.86
C SER A 10 9.73 6.47 3.60
N VAL A 11 8.94 6.10 4.61
CA VAL A 11 9.15 4.89 5.41
C VAL A 11 7.98 3.94 5.17
N VAL A 12 8.30 2.70 4.77
CA VAL A 12 7.35 1.60 4.66
C VAL A 12 7.53 0.68 5.87
N GLU A 13 6.44 0.44 6.58
CA GLU A 13 6.39 -0.40 7.77
C GLU A 13 5.29 -1.45 7.60
N TRP A 14 5.52 -2.63 8.18
CA TRP A 14 4.50 -3.66 8.34
C TRP A 14 4.21 -3.93 9.81
N SER A 15 3.09 -4.56 10.10
CA SER A 15 2.74 -5.05 11.43
C SER A 15 1.81 -6.26 11.33
N PRO A 16 1.98 -7.29 12.17
CA PRO A 16 1.04 -8.42 12.22
C PRO A 16 -0.30 -8.03 12.86
N THR A 17 -0.30 -7.04 13.76
CA THR A 17 -1.46 -6.64 14.58
C THR A 17 -2.01 -5.26 14.21
N GLY A 18 -1.18 -4.39 13.61
CA GLY A 18 -1.55 -3.03 13.22
C GLY A 18 -1.63 -2.04 14.39
N GLN A 19 -1.16 -2.42 15.59
CA GLN A 19 -1.21 -1.58 16.79
C GLN A 19 0.17 -1.03 17.16
N GLU A 20 1.04 -1.85 17.77
CA GLU A 20 2.32 -1.39 18.32
C GLU A 20 3.55 -2.04 17.65
N ASP A 21 3.36 -3.14 16.92
CA ASP A 21 4.44 -3.93 16.30
C ASP A 21 4.81 -3.44 14.90
N TRP A 22 5.02 -2.14 14.71
CA TRP A 22 5.42 -1.58 13.41
C TRP A 22 6.91 -1.79 13.19
N THR A 23 7.24 -2.66 12.24
CA THR A 23 8.61 -2.92 11.84
C THR A 23 8.86 -2.33 10.46
N ARG A 24 9.93 -1.53 10.35
CA ARG A 24 10.35 -0.96 9.07
C ARG A 24 10.82 -2.07 8.13
N ILE A 25 10.32 -2.06 6.90
CA ILE A 25 10.80 -2.96 5.85
C ILE A 25 12.19 -2.47 5.41
N PRO A 26 13.27 -3.26 5.62
CA PRO A 26 14.60 -2.84 5.27
C PRO A 26 14.80 -2.85 3.74
N LYS A 27 15.59 -1.90 3.23
CA LYS A 27 16.05 -1.86 1.83
C LYS A 27 14.93 -1.90 0.77
N ALA A 28 13.78 -1.30 1.05
CA ALA A 28 12.75 -1.05 0.04
C ALA A 28 13.27 -0.07 -1.02
N LYS A 29 13.16 -0.44 -2.30
CA LYS A 29 13.59 0.38 -3.45
C LYS A 29 12.48 1.30 -3.96
N ASN A 30 11.22 0.93 -3.72
CA ASN A 30 10.04 1.69 -4.11
C ASN A 30 9.09 1.92 -2.94
N VAL A 31 8.24 2.94 -3.06
CA VAL A 31 7.10 3.17 -2.17
C VAL A 31 5.86 2.75 -2.95
N VAL A 32 5.05 1.89 -2.34
CA VAL A 32 3.78 1.43 -2.92
C VAL A 32 2.63 2.01 -2.11
N ILE A 33 1.65 2.59 -2.78
CA ILE A 33 0.39 3.03 -2.19
C ILE A 33 -0.73 2.38 -3.01
N PRO A 34 -1.71 1.73 -2.37
CA PRO A 34 -2.80 1.07 -3.10
C PRO A 34 -3.61 2.04 -3.96
N GLU A 35 -3.86 1.65 -5.21
CA GLU A 35 -4.81 2.33 -6.07
C GLU A 35 -6.19 1.66 -5.93
N VAL A 36 -7.10 2.35 -5.22
CA VAL A 36 -8.44 1.82 -4.98
C VAL A 36 -9.31 2.00 -6.22
N THR A 37 -9.49 0.91 -6.97
CA THR A 37 -10.45 0.82 -8.06
C THR A 37 -11.85 0.53 -7.52
N LYS A 38 -12.88 1.08 -8.18
CA LYS A 38 -14.27 0.96 -7.77
C LYS A 38 -15.08 0.41 -8.92
N ASP A 39 -15.78 -0.69 -8.66
CA ASP A 39 -16.74 -1.21 -9.62
C ASP A 39 -18.04 -0.42 -9.56
N PHE A 40 -18.66 -0.24 -10.72
CA PHE A 40 -19.98 0.36 -10.87
C PHE A 40 -20.91 -0.66 -11.52
N ARG A 41 -22.03 -0.94 -10.87
CA ARG A 41 -23.07 -1.82 -11.40
C ARG A 41 -24.07 -0.98 -12.18
N ASP A 42 -24.33 -1.37 -13.42
CA ASP A 42 -25.42 -0.80 -14.20
C ASP A 42 -26.76 -1.22 -13.58
N VAL A 43 -27.59 -0.22 -13.26
CA VAL A 43 -28.94 -0.41 -12.72
C VAL A 43 -29.98 0.32 -13.55
N THR A 44 -29.64 0.65 -14.81
CA THR A 44 -30.53 1.35 -15.73
C THR A 44 -31.84 0.57 -15.90
N THR A 45 -32.96 1.26 -15.75
CA THR A 45 -34.30 0.70 -15.91
C THR A 45 -35.05 1.40 -17.03
N LEU A 46 -36.20 0.85 -17.45
CA LEU A 46 -37.05 1.49 -18.45
C LEU A 46 -37.64 2.83 -17.95
N ASP A 47 -37.70 3.01 -16.63
CA ASP A 47 -38.17 4.23 -15.96
C ASP A 47 -37.06 5.25 -15.71
N SER A 48 -35.83 4.99 -16.19
CA SER A 48 -34.70 5.90 -16.00
C SER A 48 -34.97 7.25 -16.66
N PRO A 49 -35.05 8.35 -15.87
CA PRO A 49 -35.50 9.64 -16.36
C PRO A 49 -34.52 10.20 -17.39
N GLY A 50 -35.05 10.60 -18.56
CA GLY A 50 -34.25 11.21 -19.62
C GLY A 50 -33.35 10.25 -20.40
N GLY A 51 -33.48 8.92 -20.21
CA GLY A 51 -32.71 7.92 -20.94
C GLY A 51 -31.22 7.88 -20.56
N PHE A 52 -30.86 8.43 -19.40
CA PHE A 52 -29.50 8.38 -18.87
C PHE A 52 -29.23 7.02 -18.20
N ARG A 53 -27.99 6.55 -18.30
CA ARG A 53 -27.55 5.34 -17.59
C ARG A 53 -27.41 5.64 -16.10
N GLU A 54 -27.93 4.75 -15.28
CA GLU A 54 -27.84 4.82 -13.82
C GLU A 54 -26.83 3.81 -13.28
N TRP A 55 -26.00 4.26 -12.33
CA TRP A 55 -24.90 3.47 -11.78
C TRP A 55 -25.05 3.32 -10.27
N ALA A 56 -25.05 2.07 -9.79
CA ALA A 56 -24.93 1.75 -8.37
C ALA A 56 -23.48 1.46 -8.00
N LYS A 57 -23.07 1.84 -6.78
CA LYS A 57 -21.71 1.55 -6.28
C LYS A 57 -21.55 0.06 -6.02
N GLY A 58 -20.53 -0.54 -6.64
CA GLY A 58 -20.13 -1.93 -6.44
C GLY A 58 -19.05 -2.09 -5.37
N LEU A 59 -18.32 -3.20 -5.46
CA LEU A 59 -17.19 -3.47 -4.56
C LEU A 59 -16.00 -2.58 -4.91
N LYS A 60 -15.13 -2.38 -3.92
CA LYS A 60 -13.86 -1.69 -4.10
C LYS A 60 -12.75 -2.74 -4.04
N ASP A 61 -11.79 -2.62 -4.93
CA ASP A 61 -10.58 -3.44 -4.93
C ASP A 61 -9.37 -2.49 -4.86
N GLY A 62 -8.54 -2.68 -3.83
CA GLY A 62 -7.29 -1.93 -3.68
C GLY A 62 -6.16 -2.46 -4.57
N GLY A 63 -6.43 -3.52 -5.34
CA GLY A 63 -5.49 -4.09 -6.30
C GLY A 63 -4.35 -4.87 -5.66
N GLU A 64 -3.36 -5.15 -6.51
CA GLU A 64 -2.12 -5.82 -6.15
C GLU A 64 -0.94 -4.89 -6.38
N LEU A 65 -0.01 -4.88 -5.45
CA LEU A 65 1.15 -4.00 -5.42
C LEU A 65 2.40 -4.86 -5.30
N THR A 66 3.49 -4.47 -5.96
CA THR A 66 4.77 -5.15 -5.81
C THR A 66 5.76 -4.22 -5.13
N LEU A 67 6.14 -4.55 -3.89
CA LEU A 67 7.20 -3.87 -3.17
C LEU A 67 8.53 -4.60 -3.41
N GLU A 68 9.49 -3.91 -4.01
CA GLU A 68 10.80 -4.46 -4.32
C GLU A 68 11.78 -4.15 -3.19
N THR A 69 12.38 -5.21 -2.64
CA THR A 69 13.36 -5.13 -1.56
C THR A 69 14.62 -5.88 -1.93
N ILE A 70 15.75 -5.54 -1.33
CA ILE A 70 16.97 -6.36 -1.44
C ILE A 70 16.84 -7.55 -0.50
N TYR A 71 17.14 -8.75 -0.99
CA TYR A 71 17.06 -9.97 -0.21
C TYR A 71 17.97 -9.92 1.02
N SER A 72 17.42 -10.40 2.13
CA SER A 72 18.18 -10.74 3.33
C SER A 72 17.48 -11.91 4.00
N ALA A 73 18.24 -12.82 4.62
CA ALA A 73 17.66 -14.01 5.27
C ALA A 73 16.61 -13.63 6.33
N ALA A 74 16.90 -12.63 7.17
CA ALA A 74 15.96 -12.11 8.16
C ALA A 74 14.74 -11.43 7.53
N GLY A 75 14.92 -10.72 6.40
CA GLY A 75 13.81 -10.10 5.67
C GLY A 75 12.88 -11.13 5.02
N TYR A 76 13.43 -12.27 4.59
CA TYR A 76 12.63 -13.37 4.04
C TYR A 76 11.89 -14.14 5.12
N GLU A 77 12.53 -14.40 6.27
CA GLU A 77 11.90 -15.06 7.42
C GLU A 77 10.68 -14.25 7.90
N THR A 78 10.86 -12.95 8.10
CA THR A 78 9.76 -12.03 8.43
C THR A 78 8.70 -11.96 7.33
N ALA A 79 9.07 -11.96 6.05
CA ALA A 79 8.09 -12.00 4.95
C ALA A 79 7.26 -13.30 4.94
N ALA A 80 7.87 -14.45 5.23
CA ALA A 80 7.19 -15.74 5.34
C ALA A 80 6.25 -15.79 6.57
N GLU A 81 6.63 -15.18 7.68
CA GLU A 81 5.75 -15.01 8.84
C GLU A 81 4.53 -14.16 8.49
N MET A 82 4.72 -13.07 7.74
CA MET A 82 3.63 -12.17 7.30
C MET A 82 2.71 -12.84 6.27
N GLU A 83 3.24 -13.70 5.40
CA GLU A 83 2.46 -14.55 4.49
C GLU A 83 1.59 -15.56 5.26
N ALA A 84 2.12 -16.14 6.33
CA ALA A 84 1.41 -17.13 7.15
C ALA A 84 0.23 -16.55 7.96
N LEU A 85 0.07 -15.22 8.00
CA LEU A 85 -1.02 -14.57 8.75
C LEU A 85 -2.38 -14.82 8.07
N PRO A 86 -3.36 -15.44 8.76
CA PRO A 86 -4.64 -15.81 8.15
C PRO A 86 -5.46 -14.60 7.70
N ASN A 87 -5.25 -13.45 8.34
CA ASN A 87 -6.01 -12.23 8.06
C ASN A 87 -5.21 -11.21 7.22
N GLY A 88 -4.00 -11.53 6.79
CA GLY A 88 -3.08 -10.59 6.13
C GLY A 88 -2.38 -9.64 7.11
N ALA A 89 -1.26 -9.07 6.67
CA ALA A 89 -0.46 -8.12 7.43
C ALA A 89 -0.98 -6.68 7.26
N PHE A 90 -0.73 -5.84 8.25
CA PHE A 90 -0.98 -4.41 8.18
C PHE A 90 0.26 -3.70 7.62
N PHE A 91 0.02 -2.68 6.80
CA PHE A 91 1.03 -1.86 6.17
C PHE A 91 0.78 -0.39 6.48
N ARG A 92 1.87 0.34 6.70
CA ARG A 92 1.85 1.80 6.85
C ARG A 92 2.96 2.41 6.02
N VAL A 93 2.60 3.41 5.23
CA VAL A 93 3.54 4.29 4.54
C VAL A 93 3.42 5.69 5.10
N THR A 94 4.55 6.22 5.53
CA THR A 94 4.68 7.60 5.97
C THR A 94 5.49 8.36 4.94
N LEU A 95 4.88 9.38 4.33
CA LEU A 95 5.56 10.29 3.40
C LEU A 95 6.35 11.36 4.16
N PRO A 96 7.37 12.00 3.55
CA PRO A 96 8.05 13.12 4.18
C PRO A 96 7.15 14.36 4.25
N ALA A 97 7.35 15.18 5.28
CA ALA A 97 6.55 16.38 5.52
C ALA A 97 6.75 17.44 4.41
N GLN A 98 5.65 18.07 3.98
CA GLN A 98 5.71 19.23 3.09
C GLN A 98 6.12 20.50 3.83
N THR A 99 6.60 21.51 3.08
CA THR A 99 6.85 22.85 3.63
C THR A 99 5.56 23.40 4.26
N GLY A 100 5.54 23.52 5.59
CA GLY A 100 4.36 23.93 6.37
C GLY A 100 3.65 22.80 7.14
N GLN A 101 4.16 21.57 7.09
CA GLN A 101 3.70 20.45 7.91
C GLN A 101 4.77 20.02 8.93
N LEU A 102 4.34 19.62 10.12
CA LEU A 102 5.20 19.03 11.17
C LEU A 102 5.44 17.54 10.94
N ALA A 103 4.48 16.85 10.31
CA ALA A 103 4.55 15.44 9.94
C ALA A 103 3.97 15.24 8.54
N GLY A 104 4.51 14.30 7.78
CA GLY A 104 3.97 13.96 6.46
C GLY A 104 2.74 13.07 6.52
N ASP A 105 2.07 12.93 5.38
CA ASP A 105 0.85 12.12 5.27
C ASP A 105 1.12 10.63 5.51
N GLN A 106 0.17 9.97 6.16
CA GLN A 106 0.23 8.54 6.45
C GLN A 106 -0.87 7.78 5.71
N PHE A 107 -0.49 6.67 5.10
CA PHE A 107 -1.38 5.72 4.46
C PHE A 107 -1.27 4.39 5.20
N ALA A 108 -2.38 3.88 5.71
CA ALA A 108 -2.44 2.59 6.38
C ALA A 108 -3.46 1.68 5.66
N TRP A 109 -3.05 0.45 5.40
CA TRP A 109 -3.90 -0.55 4.75
C TRP A 109 -3.53 -1.94 5.22
N LYS A 110 -4.30 -2.94 4.78
CA LYS A 110 -4.03 -4.34 5.06
C LYS A 110 -3.84 -5.09 3.75
N GLY A 111 -3.02 -6.13 3.75
CA GLY A 111 -2.82 -6.96 2.57
C GLY A 111 -2.22 -8.33 2.87
N HIS A 112 -2.46 -9.28 1.98
CA HIS A 112 -1.79 -10.57 1.97
C HIS A 112 -0.47 -10.44 1.23
N VAL A 113 0.60 -10.97 1.82
CA VAL A 113 1.96 -10.88 1.30
C VAL A 113 2.32 -12.18 0.61
N THR A 114 2.92 -12.09 -0.57
CA THR A 114 3.46 -13.22 -1.33
C THR A 114 4.91 -12.90 -1.69
N PRO A 115 5.89 -13.42 -0.94
CA PRO A 115 7.30 -13.22 -1.25
C PRO A 115 7.70 -14.00 -2.50
N THR A 116 8.34 -13.33 -3.44
CA THR A 116 8.86 -13.92 -4.68
C THR A 116 10.30 -13.45 -4.86
N ILE A 117 11.20 -14.38 -5.18
CA ILE A 117 12.59 -14.06 -5.52
C ILE A 117 12.67 -14.06 -7.05
N PRO A 118 12.72 -12.89 -7.72
CA PRO A 118 12.90 -12.86 -9.17
C PRO A 118 14.27 -13.44 -9.53
N SER A 119 14.35 -14.16 -10.65
CA SER A 119 15.59 -14.77 -11.16
C SER A 119 16.58 -13.77 -11.72
N GLU A 120 16.23 -12.48 -11.75
CA GLU A 120 17.03 -11.41 -12.32
C GLU A 120 17.86 -10.72 -11.23
N THR A 121 19.19 -10.84 -11.35
CA THR A 121 20.14 -10.05 -10.57
C THR A 121 20.32 -8.70 -11.25
N VAL A 122 19.85 -7.60 -10.64
CA VAL A 122 20.30 -6.26 -11.04
C VAL A 122 21.56 -5.96 -10.24
N ASP A 123 22.67 -5.73 -10.93
CA ASP A 123 23.98 -5.38 -10.36
C ASP A 123 24.58 -6.38 -9.36
N GLY A 124 24.13 -7.65 -9.38
CA GLY A 124 24.70 -8.74 -8.58
C GLY A 124 24.05 -8.96 -7.20
N ASP A 125 23.06 -8.15 -6.83
CA ASP A 125 22.29 -8.33 -5.60
C ASP A 125 21.02 -9.15 -5.86
N ILE A 126 20.70 -10.09 -4.95
CA ILE A 126 19.44 -10.85 -4.97
C ILE A 126 18.31 -9.92 -4.53
N MET A 127 17.23 -9.88 -5.30
CA MET A 127 16.02 -9.13 -4.93
C MET A 127 14.97 -10.04 -4.29
N LEU A 128 14.12 -9.42 -3.47
CA LEU A 128 12.94 -10.01 -2.87
C LEU A 128 11.76 -9.09 -3.20
N ASN A 129 10.89 -9.58 -4.08
CA ASN A 129 9.66 -8.90 -4.44
C ASN A 129 8.56 -9.38 -3.50
N LEU A 130 7.88 -8.43 -2.86
CA LEU A 130 6.73 -8.69 -2.00
C LEU A 130 5.48 -8.31 -2.79
N GLY A 131 4.78 -9.30 -3.34
CA GLY A 131 3.45 -9.11 -3.91
C GLY A 131 2.46 -8.89 -2.76
N ILE A 132 1.78 -7.75 -2.73
CA ILE A 132 0.85 -7.38 -1.67
C ILE A 132 -0.53 -7.25 -2.30
N ARG A 133 -1.41 -8.21 -2.02
CA ARG A 133 -2.82 -8.15 -2.38
C ARG A 133 -3.58 -7.43 -1.28
N THR A 134 -4.06 -6.23 -1.56
CA THR A 134 -4.70 -5.42 -0.54
C THR A 134 -6.09 -5.96 -0.16
N THR A 135 -6.45 -5.77 1.11
CA THR A 135 -7.75 -6.19 1.66
C THR A 135 -8.24 -5.14 2.66
N GLY A 136 -9.54 -4.90 2.68
CA GLY A 136 -10.15 -3.88 3.54
C GLY A 136 -10.02 -2.46 2.99
N ASP A 137 -10.18 -1.48 3.88
CA ASP A 137 -10.15 -0.05 3.51
C ASP A 137 -8.74 0.52 3.63
N VAL A 138 -8.44 1.52 2.79
CA VAL A 138 -7.18 2.27 2.84
C VAL A 138 -7.43 3.54 3.64
N ALA A 139 -6.88 3.59 4.84
CA ALA A 139 -6.97 4.76 5.70
C ALA A 139 -5.90 5.77 5.31
N TRP A 140 -6.32 6.99 5.01
CA TRP A 140 -5.43 8.12 4.84
C TRP A 140 -5.58 9.07 6.02
N THR A 141 -4.45 9.41 6.64
CA THR A 141 -4.37 10.40 7.71
C THR A 141 -3.50 11.55 7.22
N LYS A 142 -4.07 12.74 7.18
CA LYS A 142 -3.36 13.96 6.81
C LYS A 142 -2.28 14.29 7.84
N GLY A 143 -1.10 14.65 7.35
CA GLY A 143 0.01 15.15 8.14
C GLY A 143 -0.35 16.42 8.92
N GLU A 144 0.16 16.51 10.15
CA GLU A 144 -0.11 17.63 11.06
C GLU A 144 0.43 18.94 10.49
N VAL A 145 -0.39 19.98 10.49
CA VAL A 145 -0.03 21.31 9.98
C VAL A 145 0.77 22.04 11.06
N ALA A 146 1.88 22.68 10.67
CA ALA A 146 2.63 23.53 11.60
C ALA A 146 1.78 24.76 11.99
N PRO A 147 1.81 25.20 13.26
CA PRO A 147 1.07 26.38 13.72
C PRO A 147 1.52 27.68 13.06
#